data_AF-A0A7K0S522-F1
#
_entry.id   AF-A0A7K0S522-F1
#
_cell.length_a   1.000
_cell.length_b   1.000
_cell.length_c   1.000
_cell.angle_alpha   90.00
_cell.angle_beta   90.00
_cell.angle_gamma   90.00
#
_symmetry.space_group_name_H-M   'P 1'
#
loop_
_entity.id
_entity.type
_entity.pdbx_description
1 polymer ?
#
loop_
_entity_poly.entity_id
_entity_poly.type
_entity_poly.pdbx_seq_one_letter_code
_entity_poly.pdbx_strand_id
1 'polypeptide(L)'
;MAGNSKPRGAVRGSKKGPTGGTGGKNKRRLEGKGPTPKAEDRPYHAAAKRKKVAEKSAARSGAGRGGRSEKPKGEIVSGRNAVLEALRAQVPATELIVARSIDVDDRVAESLQLALNLQLPIR
;
A
#
# COMPACT_ATOMS: atom_id res chain seq x y z
N MET A 1 -91.34 40.89 26.57
CA MET A 1 -91.23 39.85 25.53
C MET A 1 -89.88 39.16 25.67
N ALA A 2 -89.89 37.86 25.95
CA ALA A 2 -88.68 37.04 26.02
C ALA A 2 -88.38 36.42 24.66
N GLY A 3 -87.11 36.40 24.27
CA GLY A 3 -86.58 35.48 23.26
C GLY A 3 -86.39 36.05 21.85
N ASN A 4 -85.17 36.52 21.56
CA ASN A 4 -84.65 36.50 20.18
C ASN A 4 -83.17 36.14 20.11
N SER A 5 -82.77 35.07 20.79
CA SER A 5 -81.47 34.44 20.57
C SER A 5 -81.68 32.99 20.15
N LYS A 6 -81.62 32.74 18.84
CA LYS A 6 -81.52 31.37 18.31
C LYS A 6 -80.26 30.71 18.89
N PRO A 7 -80.33 29.45 19.40
CA PRO A 7 -79.13 28.75 19.84
C PRO A 7 -78.20 28.60 18.63
N ARG A 8 -76.99 29.19 18.71
CA ARG A 8 -75.96 28.97 17.69
C ARG A 8 -75.59 27.49 17.74
N GLY A 9 -75.87 26.77 16.66
CA GLY A 9 -75.55 25.35 16.53
C GLY A 9 -74.04 25.08 16.71
N ALA A 10 -73.69 23.83 16.98
CA ALA A 10 -72.32 23.41 17.28
C ALA A 10 -71.31 23.90 16.23
N VAL A 11 -70.41 24.81 16.63
CA VAL A 11 -69.32 25.30 15.78
C VAL A 11 -68.28 24.19 15.65
N ARG A 12 -68.25 23.49 14.51
CA ARG A 12 -67.21 22.49 14.22
C ARG A 12 -65.97 23.22 13.70
N GLY A 13 -64.93 23.31 14.53
CA GLY A 13 -63.61 23.79 14.08
C GLY A 13 -63.03 22.87 13.01
N SER A 14 -62.40 23.44 11.97
CA SER A 14 -61.74 22.66 10.93
C SER A 14 -60.56 21.88 11.52
N LYS A 15 -60.62 20.55 11.51
CA LYS A 15 -59.53 19.68 11.96
C LYS A 15 -58.38 19.78 10.96
N LYS A 16 -57.15 19.99 11.45
CA LYS A 16 -55.93 20.00 10.63
C LYS A 16 -55.90 18.71 9.79
N GLY A 17 -55.92 18.87 8.47
CA GLY A 17 -55.83 17.75 7.53
C GLY A 17 -54.54 16.96 7.70
N PRO A 18 -54.45 15.75 7.14
CA PRO A 18 -53.24 14.93 7.21
C PRO A 18 -52.05 15.74 6.70
N THR A 19 -50.96 15.74 7.46
CA THR A 19 -49.73 16.44 7.07
C THR A 19 -49.26 15.83 5.75
N GLY A 20 -49.15 16.65 4.70
CA GLY A 20 -48.64 16.23 3.39
C GLY A 20 -47.34 15.45 3.57
N GLY A 21 -47.29 14.24 3.00
CA GLY A 21 -46.21 13.29 3.22
C GLY A 21 -44.82 13.90 2.97
N THR A 22 -43.80 13.28 3.56
CA THR A 22 -42.41 13.76 3.54
C THR A 22 -41.72 13.61 2.17
N GLY A 23 -42.45 13.71 1.05
CA GLY A 23 -42.01 13.37 -0.31
C GLY A 23 -40.79 14.14 -0.82
N GLY A 24 -40.34 15.17 -0.09
CA GLY A 24 -39.09 15.88 -0.34
C GLY A 24 -38.10 15.91 0.84
N LYS A 25 -38.44 15.35 2.01
CA LYS A 25 -37.47 15.25 3.11
C LYS A 25 -36.50 14.13 2.76
N ASN A 26 -35.21 14.48 2.70
CA ASN A 26 -34.10 13.60 2.34
C ASN A 26 -33.98 13.22 0.86
N LYS A 27 -34.27 14.13 -0.09
CA LYS A 27 -33.97 13.94 -1.53
C LYS A 27 -32.53 13.44 -1.78
N ARG A 28 -31.55 14.00 -1.05
CA ARG A 28 -30.14 13.57 -1.08
C ARG A 28 -29.88 12.12 -0.64
N ARG A 29 -30.79 11.50 0.12
CA ARG A 29 -30.71 10.06 0.47
C ARG A 29 -31.31 9.17 -0.60
N LEU A 30 -32.20 9.71 -1.43
CA LEU A 30 -32.85 9.01 -2.55
C LEU A 30 -32.02 9.13 -3.83
N GLU A 31 -31.13 10.12 -3.92
CA GLU A 31 -30.12 10.23 -4.96
C GLU A 31 -29.20 9.00 -4.92
N GLY A 32 -29.14 8.26 -6.03
CA GLY A 32 -28.25 7.12 -6.17
C GLY A 32 -26.80 7.58 -6.03
N LYS A 33 -26.06 6.97 -5.10
CA LYS A 33 -24.61 7.16 -5.06
C LYS A 33 -24.05 6.62 -6.37
N GLY A 34 -23.21 7.43 -7.03
CA GLY A 34 -22.63 7.10 -8.34
C GLY A 34 -21.97 5.72 -8.38
N PRO A 35 -21.63 5.23 -9.58
CA PRO A 35 -21.12 3.89 -9.76
C PRO A 35 -19.91 3.65 -8.84
N THR A 36 -19.93 2.53 -8.12
CA THR A 36 -18.82 2.18 -7.25
C THR A 36 -17.55 2.08 -8.10
N PRO A 37 -16.43 2.77 -7.74
CA PRO A 37 -15.20 2.75 -8.53
C PRO A 37 -14.71 1.33 -8.86
N LYS A 38 -13.89 1.14 -9.87
CA LYS A 38 -13.34 -0.19 -10.20
C LYS A 38 -12.58 -0.76 -8.99
N ALA A 39 -12.59 -2.08 -8.84
CA ALA A 39 -11.94 -2.79 -7.72
C ALA A 39 -10.46 -2.40 -7.50
N GLU A 40 -9.76 -2.00 -8.56
CA GLU A 40 -8.37 -1.55 -8.54
C GLU A 40 -8.18 -0.15 -7.95
N ASP A 41 -9.19 0.72 -8.03
CA ASP A 41 -9.08 2.14 -7.67
C ASP A 41 -9.71 2.44 -6.30
N ARG A 42 -10.33 1.44 -5.66
CA ARG A 42 -10.89 1.54 -4.31
C ARG A 42 -9.77 1.49 -3.26
N PRO A 43 -9.51 2.55 -2.47
CA PRO A 43 -8.32 2.67 -1.59
C PRO A 43 -8.11 1.53 -0.58
N TYR A 44 -9.16 0.79 -0.21
CA TYR A 44 -9.10 -0.31 0.76
C TYR A 44 -9.47 -1.69 0.19
N HIS A 45 -9.65 -1.81 -1.12
CA HIS A 45 -9.99 -3.08 -1.76
C HIS A 45 -8.75 -3.95 -2.02
N ALA A 46 -8.91 -5.27 -1.99
CA ALA A 46 -7.80 -6.22 -2.17
C ALA A 46 -7.07 -6.04 -3.52
N ALA A 47 -7.80 -5.74 -4.59
CA ALA A 47 -7.21 -5.50 -5.90
C ALA A 47 -6.36 -4.22 -5.95
N ALA A 48 -6.78 -3.14 -5.29
CA ALA A 48 -5.98 -1.92 -5.15
C ALA A 48 -4.67 -2.18 -4.38
N LYS A 49 -4.74 -2.99 -3.31
CA LYS A 49 -3.53 -3.41 -2.58
C LYS A 49 -2.60 -4.24 -3.48
N ARG A 50 -3.13 -5.18 -4.26
CA ARG A 50 -2.35 -5.99 -5.20
C ARG A 50 -1.69 -5.15 -6.30
N LYS A 51 -2.39 -4.17 -6.87
CA LYS A 51 -1.85 -3.24 -7.88
C LYS A 51 -0.68 -2.43 -7.32
N LYS A 52 -0.85 -1.81 -6.14
CA LYS A 52 0.23 -1.07 -5.46
C LYS A 52 1.46 -1.93 -5.18
N VAL A 53 1.27 -3.18 -4.75
CA VAL A 53 2.37 -4.13 -4.51
C VAL A 53 3.05 -4.51 -5.83
N ALA A 54 2.29 -4.77 -6.89
CA ALA A 54 2.83 -5.08 -8.21
C ALA A 54 3.68 -3.93 -8.77
N GLU A 55 3.18 -2.69 -8.72
CA GLU A 55 3.90 -1.49 -9.12
C GLU A 55 5.21 -1.31 -8.32
N LYS A 56 5.15 -1.49 -6.99
CA LYS A 56 6.34 -1.43 -6.13
C LYS A 56 7.34 -2.54 -6.44
N SER A 57 6.86 -3.73 -6.82
CA SER A 57 7.71 -4.87 -7.20
C SER A 57 8.33 -4.73 -8.59
N ALA A 58 7.61 -4.10 -9.53
CA ALA A 58 8.12 -3.77 -10.85
C ALA A 58 9.21 -2.68 -10.76
N ALA A 59 8.99 -1.65 -9.93
CA ALA A 59 10.01 -0.64 -9.64
C ALA A 59 11.28 -1.23 -9.01
N ARG A 60 11.16 -2.28 -8.19
CA ARG A 60 12.30 -3.01 -7.62
C ARG A 60 12.95 -3.98 -8.59
N SER A 61 12.20 -4.52 -9.55
CA SER A 61 12.72 -5.45 -10.55
C SER A 61 13.70 -4.79 -11.53
N GLY A 62 13.66 -3.46 -11.69
CA GLY A 62 14.67 -2.70 -12.43
C GLY A 62 16.01 -2.54 -11.67
N ALA A 63 16.05 -2.81 -10.37
CA ALA A 63 17.17 -2.45 -9.49
C ALA A 63 18.01 -3.63 -8.97
N GLY A 64 17.97 -4.82 -9.59
CA GLY A 64 18.93 -5.86 -9.18
C GLY A 64 18.59 -7.32 -9.42
N ARG A 65 17.97 -7.67 -10.55
CA ARG A 65 18.20 -9.00 -11.13
C ARG A 65 19.15 -8.83 -12.31
N GLY A 66 20.40 -8.49 -11.97
CA GLY A 66 21.52 -8.60 -12.90
C GLY A 66 21.47 -9.98 -13.55
N GLY A 67 21.69 -9.99 -14.86
CA GLY A 67 21.53 -11.17 -15.72
C GLY A 67 22.14 -12.41 -15.09
N ARG A 68 21.47 -13.53 -15.35
CA ARG A 68 21.87 -14.89 -15.00
C ARG A 68 23.22 -15.21 -15.66
N SER A 69 24.28 -14.62 -15.11
CA SER A 69 25.64 -15.10 -15.24
C SER A 69 25.64 -16.47 -14.57
N GLU A 70 26.32 -17.40 -15.21
CA GLU A 70 26.50 -18.78 -14.77
C GLU A 70 26.73 -18.80 -13.26
N LYS A 71 25.74 -19.32 -12.51
CA LYS A 71 25.82 -19.30 -11.05
C LYS A 71 27.08 -20.08 -10.66
N PRO A 72 27.99 -19.50 -9.87
CA PRO A 72 29.11 -20.26 -9.32
C PRO A 72 28.57 -21.54 -8.67
N LYS A 73 29.20 -22.69 -8.96
CA LYS A 73 28.85 -23.95 -8.32
C LYS A 73 29.34 -23.89 -6.87
N GLY A 74 28.46 -23.57 -5.93
CA GLY A 74 28.79 -23.48 -4.50
C GLY A 74 27.79 -22.69 -3.67
N GLU A 75 28.08 -22.58 -2.38
CA GLU A 75 27.40 -21.67 -1.45
C GLU A 75 27.86 -20.23 -1.71
N ILE A 76 26.92 -19.31 -1.87
CA ILE A 76 27.23 -17.92 -2.22
C ILE A 76 26.53 -16.99 -1.24
N VAL A 77 27.32 -16.16 -0.57
CA VAL A 77 26.84 -15.03 0.21
C VAL A 77 26.90 -13.79 -0.68
N SER A 78 25.81 -13.02 -0.75
CA SER A 78 25.74 -11.83 -1.60
C SER A 78 25.14 -10.64 -0.86
N GLY A 79 25.61 -9.43 -1.21
CA GLY A 79 25.21 -8.17 -0.59
C GLY A 79 26.26 -7.63 0.39
N ARG A 80 26.36 -6.29 0.48
CA ARG A 80 27.42 -5.59 1.23
C ARG A 80 27.54 -6.03 2.69
N ASN A 81 26.44 -5.96 3.46
CA ASN A 81 26.47 -6.32 4.88
C ASN A 81 26.70 -7.82 5.09
N ALA A 82 26.01 -8.67 4.32
CA ALA A 82 26.13 -10.12 4.51
C ALA A 82 27.56 -10.61 4.26
N VAL A 83 28.23 -10.06 3.23
CA VAL A 83 29.63 -10.36 2.93
C VAL A 83 30.55 -9.85 4.05
N LEU A 84 30.35 -8.60 4.50
CA LEU A 84 31.17 -8.04 5.59
C LEU A 84 31.09 -8.87 6.87
N GLU A 85 29.88 -9.23 7.28
CA GLU A 85 29.67 -10.04 8.50
C GLU A 85 30.26 -11.45 8.36
N ALA A 86 30.15 -12.07 7.17
CA ALA A 86 30.77 -13.37 6.90
C ALA A 86 32.31 -13.31 7.00
N LEU A 87 32.92 -12.24 6.46
CA LEU A 87 34.37 -12.05 6.52
C LEU A 87 34.84 -11.75 7.95
N ARG A 88 34.08 -10.95 8.73
CA ARG A 88 34.37 -10.68 10.15
C ARG A 88 34.25 -11.94 11.01
N ALA A 89 33.26 -12.78 10.73
CA ALA A 89 33.07 -14.06 11.39
C ALA A 89 34.08 -15.13 10.93
N GLN A 90 35.03 -14.79 10.06
CA GLN A 90 36.06 -15.70 9.52
C GLN A 90 35.45 -16.96 8.90
N VAL A 91 34.30 -16.81 8.23
CA VAL A 91 33.69 -17.91 7.49
C VAL A 91 34.66 -18.33 6.37
N PRO A 92 34.99 -19.64 6.25
CA PRO A 92 35.86 -20.12 5.18
C PRO A 92 35.32 -19.72 3.81
N ALA A 93 36.11 -18.97 3.04
CA ALA A 93 35.77 -18.48 1.71
C ALA A 93 36.88 -18.84 0.72
N THR A 94 36.50 -19.04 -0.54
CA THR A 94 37.44 -19.42 -1.61
C THR A 94 37.86 -18.23 -2.47
N GLU A 95 36.95 -17.29 -2.72
CA GLU A 95 37.17 -16.09 -3.52
C GLU A 95 36.16 -14.99 -3.14
N LEU A 96 36.53 -13.74 -3.38
CA LEU A 96 35.63 -12.58 -3.29
C LEU A 96 35.38 -12.03 -4.68
N ILE A 97 34.11 -12.02 -5.12
CA ILE A 97 33.72 -11.49 -6.43
C ILE A 97 33.18 -10.07 -6.28
N VAL A 98 33.77 -9.11 -6.97
CA VAL A 98 33.44 -7.68 -6.88
C VAL A 98 33.04 -7.16 -8.26
N ALA A 99 31.88 -6.51 -8.33
CA ALA A 99 31.46 -5.88 -9.57
C ALA A 99 32.37 -4.70 -9.93
N ARG A 100 32.81 -4.62 -11.18
CA ARG A 100 33.72 -3.55 -11.68
C ARG A 100 33.21 -2.12 -11.49
N SER A 101 31.91 -1.92 -11.35
CA SER A 101 31.27 -0.60 -11.23
C SER A 101 30.53 -0.43 -9.91
N ILE A 102 31.03 -1.05 -8.83
CA ILE A 102 30.46 -0.89 -7.49
C ILE A 102 30.93 0.43 -6.86
N ASP A 103 30.02 1.12 -6.18
CA ASP A 103 30.39 2.24 -5.30
C ASP A 103 31.16 1.71 -4.08
N VAL A 104 32.34 2.27 -3.83
CA VAL A 104 33.16 1.91 -2.67
C VAL A 104 32.69 2.73 -1.47
N ASP A 105 31.81 2.14 -0.67
CA ASP A 105 31.47 2.63 0.67
C ASP A 105 32.40 2.02 1.74
N ASP A 106 32.34 2.51 2.98
CA ASP A 106 33.19 2.04 4.08
C ASP A 106 33.13 0.52 4.27
N ARG A 107 31.97 -0.10 4.00
CA ARG A 107 31.77 -1.54 4.17
C ARG A 107 32.45 -2.32 3.05
N VAL A 108 32.37 -1.82 1.81
CA VAL A 108 33.08 -2.41 0.68
C VAL A 108 34.59 -2.30 0.89
N ALA A 109 35.07 -1.14 1.35
CA ALA A 109 36.49 -0.93 1.67
C ALA A 109 36.97 -1.91 2.76
N GLU A 110 36.23 -2.07 3.85
CA GLU A 110 36.57 -3.02 4.91
C GLU A 110 36.53 -4.48 4.41
N SER A 111 35.54 -4.84 3.59
CA SER A 111 35.44 -6.19 3.01
C SER A 111 36.65 -6.51 2.13
N LEU A 112 37.13 -5.54 1.34
CA LEU A 112 38.33 -5.70 0.52
C LEU A 112 39.59 -5.89 1.39
N GLN A 113 39.73 -5.11 2.47
CA GLN A 113 40.85 -5.24 3.41
C GLN A 113 40.85 -6.60 4.10
N LEU A 114 39.70 -7.07 4.56
CA LEU A 114 39.56 -8.39 5.18
C LEU A 114 39.88 -9.50 4.19
N ALA A 115 39.43 -9.39 2.94
CA ALA A 115 39.75 -10.36 1.89
C ALA A 115 41.26 -10.45 1.62
N LEU A 116 41.97 -9.31 1.59
CA LEU A 116 43.43 -9.29 1.45
C LEU A 116 44.14 -9.95 2.64
N ASN A 117 43.67 -9.67 3.86
CA ASN A 117 44.22 -10.28 5.08
C ASN A 117 44.02 -11.80 5.11
N LEU A 118 42.88 -12.27 4.60
CA LEU A 118 42.55 -13.70 4.46
C LEU A 118 43.16 -14.34 3.21
N GLN A 119 43.96 -13.60 2.43
CA GLN A 119 44.60 -14.05 1.19
C GLN A 119 43.60 -14.58 0.16
N LEU A 120 42.39 -14.01 0.13
CA LEU A 120 41.36 -14.39 -0.83
C LEU A 120 41.64 -13.75 -2.20
N PRO A 121 41.59 -14.52 -3.30
CA PRO A 121 41.56 -13.96 -4.64
C PRO A 121 40.34 -13.04 -4.80
N ILE A 122 40.57 -11.83 -5.33
CA ILE A 122 39.53 -10.85 -5.62
C ILE A 122 39.34 -10.80 -7.13
N ARG A 123 38.11 -11.04 -7.60
CA ARG A 123 37.76 -11.16 -9.03
C ARG A 123 36.66 -10.20 -9.44
#